data_AF-A0A3D4XCK1-F1
#
_entry.id   AF-A0A3D4XCK1-F1
#
_cell.length_a   1.000
_cell.length_b   1.000
_cell.length_c   1.000
_cell.angle_alpha   90.00
_cell.angle_beta   90.00
_cell.angle_gamma   90.00
#
_symmetry.space_group_name_H-M   'P 1'
#
loop_
_entity.id
_entity.type
_entity.pdbx_description
1 polymer ?
#
loop_
_entity_poly.entity_id
_entity_poly.type
_entity_poly.pdbx_seq_one_letter_code
_entity_poly.pdbx_strand_id
1 'polypeptide(L)'
;YCHFTSPIRRYPDLQIHRIIKDSIRGRLKPEKIAWYTEHLDGVAAQSSVAERRAQEAERETDKMKMAEYMSYHLEEIFEGRISGVTDWGIFVELPNTV
;
A
#
# COMPACT_ATOMS: atom_id res chain seq x y z
N TYR A 1 7.10 -14.67 -8.08
CA TYR A 1 5.89 -13.84 -8.31
C TYR A 1 6.32 -12.39 -8.45
N CYS A 2 5.73 -11.63 -9.37
CA CYS A 2 6.02 -10.20 -9.55
C CYS A 2 4.75 -9.45 -10.00
N HIS A 3 4.67 -8.15 -9.69
CA HIS A 3 3.53 -7.30 -10.06
C HIS A 3 3.65 -6.83 -11.51
N PHE A 4 2.61 -7.00 -12.33
CA PHE A 4 2.67 -6.65 -13.76
C PHE A 4 1.41 -5.95 -14.33
N THR A 5 0.25 -6.19 -13.73
CA THR A 5 -1.05 -5.87 -14.32
C THR A 5 -1.53 -4.44 -14.08
N SER A 6 -0.78 -3.59 -13.38
CA SER A 6 -1.24 -2.24 -12.98
C SER A 6 -0.20 -1.13 -13.12
N PRO A 7 0.44 -0.96 -14.29
CA PRO A 7 1.50 0.04 -14.50
C PRO A 7 1.05 1.50 -14.36
N ILE A 8 -0.26 1.78 -14.43
CA ILE A 8 -0.82 3.13 -14.23
C ILE A 8 -0.73 3.57 -12.76
N ARG A 9 -0.83 2.62 -11.82
CA ARG A 9 -0.95 2.90 -10.37
C ARG A 9 0.16 2.29 -9.52
N ARG A 10 1.09 1.54 -10.12
CA ARG A 10 2.25 0.92 -9.45
C ARG A 10 3.49 1.03 -10.32
N TYR A 11 4.52 1.71 -9.80
CA TYR A 11 5.79 1.89 -10.49
C TYR A 11 6.57 0.58 -10.74
N PRO A 12 6.56 -0.43 -9.84
CA PRO A 12 7.20 -1.73 -10.11
C PRO A 12 6.70 -2.40 -11.39
N ASP A 13 5.37 -2.39 -11.62
CA ASP A 13 4.78 -2.92 -12.86
C ASP A 13 5.33 -2.19 -14.08
N LEU A 14 5.44 -0.85 -14.05
CA LEU A 14 5.99 -0.06 -15.16
C LEU A 14 7.45 -0.44 -15.46
N GLN A 15 8.27 -0.69 -14.44
CA GLN A 15 9.64 -1.16 -14.66
C GLN A 15 9.71 -2.53 -15.31
N ILE A 16 8.86 -3.47 -14.89
CA ILE A 16 8.79 -4.79 -15.51
C ILE A 16 8.33 -4.68 -16.97
N HIS A 17 7.35 -3.82 -17.26
CA HIS A 17 6.94 -3.53 -18.65
C HIS A 17 8.09 -3.00 -19.51
N ARG A 18 8.97 -2.14 -18.95
CA ARG A 18 10.16 -1.62 -19.65
C ARG A 18 11.18 -2.73 -19.93
N ILE A 19 11.52 -3.53 -18.92
CA ILE A 19 12.49 -4.63 -19.03
C ILE A 19 12.02 -5.69 -20.05
N ILE A 20 10.75 -6.09 -19.99
CA ILE A 20 10.17 -7.05 -20.94
C ILE A 20 10.20 -6.49 -22.37
N LYS A 21 9.84 -5.21 -22.57
CA LYS A 21 9.91 -4.58 -23.90
C LYS A 21 11.33 -4.53 -24.44
N ASP A 22 12.33 -4.28 -23.60
CA ASP A 22 13.73 -4.28 -24.01
C ASP A 22 14.23 -5.69 -24.34
N SER A 23 13.79 -6.70 -23.58
CA SER A 23 14.08 -8.11 -23.87
C SER A 23 13.52 -8.53 -25.23
N ILE A 24 12.23 -8.31 -25.47
CA ILE A 24 11.54 -8.68 -26.73
C ILE A 24 12.16 -7.96 -27.94
N ARG A 25 12.66 -6.74 -27.76
CA ARG A 25 13.27 -5.94 -28.84
C ARG A 25 14.78 -6.15 -29.00
N GLY A 26 15.39 -7.07 -28.26
CA GLY A 26 16.84 -7.32 -28.31
C GLY A 26 17.70 -6.14 -27.85
N ARG A 27 17.17 -5.28 -26.96
CA ARG A 27 17.85 -4.07 -26.47
C ARG A 27 18.60 -4.28 -25.15
N LEU A 28 18.51 -5.47 -24.56
CA LEU A 28 19.27 -5.86 -23.37
C LEU A 28 20.73 -6.16 -23.74
N LYS A 29 21.47 -5.12 -24.07
CA LYS A 29 22.93 -5.16 -24.22
C LYS A 29 23.60 -5.22 -22.83
N PRO A 30 24.86 -5.69 -22.71
CA PRO A 30 25.57 -5.79 -21.44
C PRO A 30 25.56 -4.49 -20.61
N GLU A 31 25.75 -3.34 -21.27
CA GLU A 31 25.68 -2.02 -20.65
C GLU A 31 24.32 -1.75 -19.98
N LYS A 32 23.23 -2.12 -20.64
CA LYS A 32 21.88 -1.89 -20.14
C LYS A 32 21.53 -2.84 -19.00
N ILE A 33 22.03 -4.08 -19.06
CA ILE A 33 21.90 -5.04 -17.96
C ILE A 33 22.65 -4.54 -16.74
N ALA A 34 23.90 -4.08 -16.90
CA ALA A 34 24.68 -3.50 -15.81
C ALA A 34 23.97 -2.29 -15.17
N TRP A 35 23.42 -1.39 -16.00
CA TRP A 35 22.62 -0.27 -15.51
C TRP A 35 21.42 -0.74 -14.68
N TYR A 36 20.64 -1.72 -15.15
CA TYR A 36 19.53 -2.27 -14.39
C TYR A 36 19.99 -2.88 -13.06
N THR A 37 21.05 -3.69 -13.06
CA THR A 37 21.58 -4.32 -11.86
C THR A 37 21.99 -3.29 -10.80
N GLU A 38 22.59 -2.17 -11.21
CA GLU A 38 23.01 -1.10 -10.29
C GLU A 38 21.83 -0.31 -9.70
N HIS A 39 20.74 -0.12 -10.46
CA HIS A 39 19.67 0.81 -10.09
C HIS A 39 18.41 0.13 -9.52
N LEU A 40 18.16 -1.14 -9.84
CA LEU A 40 16.88 -1.79 -9.52
C LEU A 40 16.65 -1.94 -8.02
N ASP A 41 17.69 -2.16 -7.22
CA ASP A 41 17.56 -2.27 -5.76
C ASP A 41 17.07 -0.95 -5.14
N GLY A 42 17.62 0.18 -5.59
CA GLY A 42 17.16 1.52 -5.16
C GLY A 42 15.72 1.80 -5.57
N VAL A 43 15.35 1.42 -6.80
CA VAL A 43 13.97 1.57 -7.30
C VAL A 43 12.98 0.71 -6.52
N ALA A 44 13.37 -0.53 -6.18
CA ALA A 44 12.55 -1.44 -5.38
C ALA A 44 12.37 -0.91 -3.95
N ALA A 45 13.43 -0.42 -3.32
CA ALA A 45 13.39 0.20 -1.99
C ALA A 45 12.46 1.43 -1.99
N GLN A 46 12.62 2.33 -2.95
CA GLN A 46 11.77 3.52 -3.10
C GLN A 46 10.30 3.14 -3.27
N SER A 47 10.00 2.17 -4.15
CA SER A 47 8.63 1.71 -4.40
C SER A 47 7.99 1.13 -3.13
N SER A 48 8.76 0.38 -2.34
CA SER A 48 8.29 -0.22 -1.08
C SER A 48 8.00 0.84 -0.01
N VAL A 49 8.83 1.89 0.08
CA VAL A 49 8.59 3.02 0.99
C VAL A 49 7.35 3.79 0.57
N ALA A 50 7.19 4.04 -0.73
CA ALA A 50 6.02 4.74 -1.26
C ALA A 50 4.72 3.96 -1.01
N GLU A 51 4.74 2.64 -1.15
CA GLU A 51 3.59 1.77 -0.84
C GLU A 51 3.19 1.86 0.64
N ARG A 52 4.14 1.71 1.57
CA ARG A 52 3.85 1.83 3.00
C ARG A 52 3.30 3.22 3.37
N ARG A 53 3.91 4.27 2.81
CA ARG A 53 3.44 5.65 3.02
C ARG A 53 2.01 5.85 2.52
N ALA A 54 1.65 5.28 1.36
CA ALA A 54 0.30 5.36 0.83
C ALA A 54 -0.71 4.61 1.72
N GLN A 55 -0.37 3.40 2.17
CA GLN A 55 -1.19 2.61 3.09
C GLN A 55 -1.41 3.31 4.44
N GLU A 56 -0.37 3.95 4.97
CA GLU A 56 -0.47 4.71 6.21
C GLU A 56 -1.40 5.93 6.03
N ALA A 57 -1.23 6.68 4.95
CA ALA A 57 -2.11 7.82 4.65
C ALA A 57 -3.57 7.40 4.44
N GLU A 58 -3.83 6.28 3.78
CA GLU A 58 -5.17 5.69 3.63
C GLU A 58 -5.79 5.37 5.00
N ARG A 59 -5.06 4.63 5.85
CA ARG A 59 -5.52 4.28 7.20
C ARG A 59 -5.82 5.50 8.07
N GLU A 60 -4.98 6.52 8.03
CA GLU A 60 -5.23 7.75 8.80
C GLU A 60 -6.44 8.52 8.27
N THR A 61 -6.67 8.49 6.96
CA THR A 61 -7.87 9.09 6.35
C THR A 61 -9.13 8.32 6.78
N ASP A 62 -9.09 6.99 6.76
CA ASP A 62 -10.22 6.16 7.19
C ASP A 62 -10.56 6.42 8.65
N LYS A 63 -9.56 6.43 9.56
CA LYS A 63 -9.77 6.77 10.98
C LYS A 63 -10.39 8.15 11.17
N MET A 64 -9.88 9.15 10.45
CA MET A 64 -10.42 10.51 10.52
C MET A 64 -11.89 10.53 10.09
N LYS A 65 -12.23 9.83 9.01
CA LYS A 65 -13.60 9.76 8.49
C LYS A 65 -14.53 8.94 9.36
N MET A 66 -14.04 7.87 9.98
CA MET A 66 -14.78 7.11 10.99
C MET A 66 -15.11 7.99 12.20
N ALA A 67 -14.14 8.76 12.71
CA ALA A 67 -14.37 9.68 13.81
C ALA A 67 -15.34 10.82 13.45
N GLU A 68 -15.21 11.39 12.25
CA GLU A 68 -16.15 12.39 11.71
C GLU A 68 -17.57 11.81 11.62
N TYR A 69 -17.72 10.59 11.12
CA TYR A 69 -19.01 9.91 11.04
C TYR A 69 -19.61 9.64 12.43
N MET A 70 -18.83 9.10 13.37
CA MET A 70 -19.32 8.77 14.72
C MET A 70 -19.63 10.01 15.57
N SER A 71 -19.13 11.19 15.19
CA SER A 71 -19.49 12.45 15.86
C SER A 71 -20.98 12.78 15.76
N TYR A 72 -21.67 12.24 14.75
CA TYR A 72 -23.12 12.38 14.59
C TYR A 72 -23.93 11.40 15.45
N HIS A 73 -23.27 10.42 16.07
CA HIS A 73 -23.87 9.31 16.81
C HIS A 73 -23.49 9.32 18.30
N LEU A 74 -23.19 10.49 18.85
CA LEU A 74 -22.89 10.64 20.28
C LEU A 74 -24.09 10.21 21.13
N GLU A 75 -23.81 9.51 22.23
CA GLU A 75 -24.81 8.97 23.19
C GLU A 75 -25.65 7.80 22.67
N GLU A 76 -25.49 7.38 21.41
CA GLU A 76 -26.11 6.16 20.90
C GLU A 76 -25.39 4.90 21.42
N ILE A 77 -26.14 3.82 21.59
CA ILE A 77 -25.63 2.52 22.06
C ILE A 77 -25.56 1.57 20.87
N PHE A 78 -24.40 0.93 20.71
CA PHE A 78 -24.15 -0.02 19.64
C PHE A 78 -23.72 -1.38 20.21
N GLU A 79 -24.12 -2.44 19.53
CA GLU A 79 -23.49 -3.75 19.72
C GLU A 79 -22.11 -3.74 19.06
N GLY A 80 -21.11 -4.29 19.74
CA GLY A 80 -19.74 -4.33 19.24
C GLY A 80 -19.00 -5.59 19.70
N ARG A 81 -17.93 -5.92 19.00
CA ARG A 81 -17.05 -7.04 19.30
C ARG A 81 -15.73 -6.53 19.85
N ILE A 82 -15.21 -7.17 20.90
CA ILE A 82 -13.88 -6.84 21.42
C ILE A 82 -12.84 -7.19 20.35
N SER A 83 -12.12 -6.17 19.87
CA SER A 83 -11.09 -6.29 18.83
C SER A 83 -9.68 -6.27 19.40
N GLY A 84 -9.50 -5.71 20.60
CA GLY A 84 -8.21 -5.66 21.28
C GLY A 84 -8.35 -5.47 22.79
N VAL A 85 -7.38 -5.99 23.53
CA VAL A 85 -7.29 -5.85 24.99
C VAL A 85 -5.89 -5.34 25.33
N THR A 86 -5.83 -4.31 26.17
CA THR A 86 -4.61 -3.74 26.72
C THR A 86 -4.71 -3.69 28.24
N ASP A 87 -3.60 -3.47 28.93
CA ASP A 87 -3.59 -3.40 30.40
C ASP A 87 -4.45 -2.24 30.96
N TRP A 88 -4.75 -1.24 30.13
CA TRP A 88 -5.51 -0.04 30.52
C TRP A 88 -6.92 0.02 29.91
N GLY A 89 -7.32 -0.95 29.09
CA GLY A 89 -8.66 -0.94 28.51
C GLY A 89 -8.92 -1.97 27.42
N ILE A 90 -10.08 -1.83 26.78
CA ILE A 90 -10.51 -2.66 25.67
C ILE A 90 -10.87 -1.80 24.48
N PHE A 91 -10.55 -2.30 23.29
CA PHE A 91 -11.04 -1.76 22.02
C PHE A 91 -12.22 -2.59 21.57
N VAL A 92 -13.29 -1.92 21.17
CA VAL A 92 -14.52 -2.53 20.66
C VAL A 92 -14.71 -2.04 19.23
N GLU A 93 -14.91 -2.98 18.31
CA GLU A 93 -15.16 -2.73 16.89
C GLU A 93 -16.64 -2.99 16.59
N LEU A 94 -17.28 -2.07 15.86
CA LEU A 94 -18.67 -2.24 15.46
C LEU A 94 -18.79 -3.18 14.26
N PRO A 95 -19.93 -3.88 14.06
CA PRO A 95 -20.12 -4.79 12.94
C PRO A 95 -19.97 -4.14 11.56
N ASN A 96 -20.26 -2.84 11.45
CA ASN A 96 -20.08 -2.04 10.23
C ASN A 96 -18.63 -1.54 10.05
N THR A 97 -17.69 -2.03 10.87
CA THR A 97 -16.24 -1.73 10.75
C THR A 97 -15.90 -0.26 10.94
N VAL A 98 -16.78 0.48 11.62
CA VAL A 98 -16.56 1.85 12.12
C VAL A 98 -16.12 1.79 13.59
#